data_AF-A0A820Y6J9-F1
#
_entry.id   AF-A0A820Y6J9-F1
#
_cell.length_a   1.000
_cell.length_b   1.000
_cell.length_c   1.000
_cell.angle_alpha   90.00
_cell.angle_beta   90.00
_cell.angle_gamma   90.00
#
_symmetry.space_group_name_H-M   'P 1'
#
loop_
_entity.id
_entity.type
_entity.pdbx_description
1 polymer ?
#
loop_
_entity_poly.entity_id
_entity_poly.type
_entity_poly.pdbx_seq_one_letter_code
_entity_poly.pdbx_strand_id
1 'polypeptide(L)'
;MTKRLTVQDRALIATRYEMWQSVIEVQRWWRSQQGRHATLHPNTIKNCHQKLMTTGSVCDTERSGRYSSSRSPEIVDIVREMFTQSSETSIRKASLDTGLTYYTIHSVLKKELNYRAWKPHLVQQIFPEDCDIRMEFSEIMFGWKDDWPELFDNILWSDEAIFHVGGFVNRHNCHYWGDKDPGMKIEKMQSQPKIVVWCGFTSTKFIGPYVLHDTMNGERYLKMLKNLVWPVISQWSNIDELIFMHDGAPPHYARTVRNWLDNNFPLKWIGRRGPTSWPPRSPDLTPCDFFLWGWAKNEVYKTNPKTLTALEERIHTVLNNVPQQFLKNSTNNVQVRLQKSIDNK
;
A
#
# COMPACT_ATOMS: atom_id res chain seq x y z
N MET A 1 32.61 33.90 7.97
CA MET A 1 31.99 33.16 6.84
C MET A 1 31.62 34.16 5.74
N THR A 2 32.24 34.06 4.57
CA THR A 2 31.96 34.94 3.43
C THR A 2 30.63 34.54 2.79
N LYS A 3 29.64 35.44 2.80
CA LYS A 3 28.33 35.23 2.17
C LYS A 3 28.51 34.89 0.69
N ARG A 4 27.92 33.79 0.21
CA ARG A 4 27.95 33.41 -1.23
C ARG A 4 27.20 34.47 -2.03
N LEU A 5 27.78 34.90 -3.16
CA LEU A 5 27.12 35.81 -4.10
C LEU A 5 25.91 35.13 -4.74
N THR A 6 24.76 35.81 -4.68
CA THR A 6 23.53 35.40 -5.36
C THR A 6 23.66 35.60 -6.89
N VAL A 7 22.73 35.04 -7.66
CA VAL A 7 22.69 35.24 -9.13
C VAL A 7 22.51 36.72 -9.48
N GLN A 8 21.69 37.44 -8.71
CA GLN A 8 21.48 38.88 -8.87
C GLN A 8 22.76 39.67 -8.59
N ASP A 9 23.49 39.32 -7.54
CA ASP A 9 24.78 39.95 -7.22
C ASP A 9 25.78 39.78 -8.36
N ARG A 10 25.89 38.57 -8.92
CA ARG A 10 26.79 38.27 -10.04
C ARG A 10 26.41 39.03 -11.31
N ALA A 11 25.12 39.18 -11.59
CA ALA A 11 24.62 39.95 -12.73
C ALA A 11 24.95 41.45 -12.59
N LEU A 12 24.74 42.02 -11.40
CA LEU A 12 25.10 43.41 -11.11
C LEU A 12 26.61 43.65 -11.21
N ILE A 13 27.42 42.73 -10.67
CA ILE A 13 28.89 42.83 -10.76
C ILE A 13 29.36 42.79 -12.22
N ALA A 14 28.82 41.87 -13.03
CA ALA A 14 29.18 41.74 -14.44
C ALA A 14 28.81 42.98 -15.25
N THR A 15 27.60 43.52 -15.07
CA THR A 15 27.14 44.72 -15.78
C THR A 15 27.90 45.98 -15.38
N ARG A 16 28.22 46.14 -14.08
CA ARG A 16 29.05 47.26 -13.60
C ARG A 16 30.48 47.18 -14.13
N TYR A 17 31.04 45.99 -14.23
CA TYR A 17 32.37 45.81 -14.81
C TYR A 17 32.38 46.14 -16.30
N GLU A 18 31.33 45.80 -17.04
CA GLU A 18 31.19 46.18 -18.45
C GLU A 18 31.15 47.70 -18.64
N MET A 19 30.41 48.41 -17.78
CA MET A 19 30.29 49.88 -17.87
C MET A 19 31.58 50.62 -17.50
N TRP A 20 32.29 50.17 -16.47
CA TRP A 20 33.42 50.90 -15.90
C TRP A 20 34.78 50.40 -16.37
N GLN A 21 34.85 49.17 -16.89
CA GLN A 21 36.09 48.50 -17.30
C GLN A 21 37.18 48.50 -16.20
N SER A 22 36.79 48.67 -14.93
CA SER A 22 37.69 48.87 -13.79
C SER A 22 37.29 47.99 -12.61
N VAL A 23 38.18 47.04 -12.27
CA VAL A 23 38.00 46.15 -11.11
C VAL A 23 37.94 46.95 -9.81
N ILE A 24 38.74 48.01 -9.71
CA ILE A 24 38.85 48.84 -8.49
C ILE A 24 37.54 49.59 -8.25
N GLU A 25 36.91 50.13 -9.30
CA GLU A 25 35.64 50.83 -9.18
C GLU A 25 34.50 49.90 -8.79
N VAL A 26 34.44 48.70 -9.40
CA VAL A 26 33.45 47.67 -9.03
C VAL A 26 33.62 47.25 -7.56
N GLN A 27 34.86 47.08 -7.08
CA GLN A 27 35.12 46.76 -5.67
C GLN A 27 34.74 47.89 -4.72
N ARG A 28 35.01 49.16 -5.09
CA ARG A 28 34.62 50.32 -4.28
C ARG A 28 33.11 50.45 -4.18
N TRP A 29 32.41 50.31 -5.30
CA TRP A 29 30.95 50.27 -5.36
C TRP A 29 30.38 49.11 -4.53
N TRP A 30 30.95 47.92 -4.63
CA TRP A 30 30.46 46.78 -3.85
C TRP A 30 30.60 47.00 -2.35
N ARG A 31 31.71 47.60 -1.90
CA ARG A 31 31.90 47.97 -0.49
C ARG A 31 30.92 49.06 -0.03
N SER A 32 30.50 49.97 -0.90
CA SER A 32 29.49 50.98 -0.53
C SER A 32 28.09 50.37 -0.40
N GLN A 33 27.77 49.31 -1.15
CA GLN A 33 26.48 48.63 -1.09
C GLN A 33 26.39 47.59 0.04
N GLN A 34 27.44 46.80 0.26
CA GLN A 34 27.42 45.63 1.14
C GLN A 34 28.24 45.82 2.44
N GLY A 35 28.81 47.01 2.64
CA GLY A 35 29.62 47.37 3.81
C GLY A 35 31.12 47.22 3.61
N ARG A 36 31.91 47.93 4.44
CA ARG A 36 33.38 48.11 4.31
C ARG A 36 34.18 46.80 4.25
N HIS A 37 33.66 45.72 4.85
CA HIS A 37 34.31 44.41 4.90
C HIS A 37 33.91 43.46 3.74
N ALA A 38 33.00 43.88 2.86
CA ALA A 38 32.58 43.07 1.71
C ALA A 38 33.70 42.98 0.67
N THR A 39 34.37 41.83 0.63
CA THR A 39 35.55 41.62 -0.22
C THR A 39 35.17 40.88 -1.49
N LEU A 40 35.31 41.53 -2.64
CA LEU A 40 35.19 40.90 -3.96
C LEU A 40 36.57 40.62 -4.54
N HIS A 41 36.83 39.36 -4.90
CA HIS A 41 38.08 39.00 -5.55
C HIS A 41 38.08 39.45 -7.02
N PRO A 42 39.18 40.03 -7.56
CA PRO A 42 39.28 40.45 -8.96
C PRO A 42 38.86 39.38 -9.97
N ASN A 43 39.28 38.12 -9.75
CA ASN A 43 38.92 37.01 -10.63
C ASN A 43 37.42 36.71 -10.61
N THR A 44 36.73 36.92 -9.49
CA THR A 44 35.27 36.71 -9.44
C THR A 44 34.56 37.71 -10.34
N ILE A 45 35.00 38.97 -10.36
CA ILE A 45 34.44 40.02 -11.22
C ILE A 45 34.66 39.66 -12.70
N LYS A 46 35.91 39.34 -13.06
CA LYS A 46 36.27 38.93 -14.42
C LYS A 46 35.54 37.67 -14.88
N ASN A 47 35.44 36.65 -14.02
CA ASN A 47 34.75 35.41 -14.34
C ASN A 47 33.24 35.61 -14.51
N CYS A 48 32.60 36.46 -13.69
CA CYS A 48 31.17 36.76 -13.87
C CYS A 48 30.92 37.47 -15.19
N HIS A 49 31.76 38.45 -15.54
CA HIS A 49 31.69 39.18 -16.80
C HIS A 49 31.96 38.28 -18.00
N GLN A 50 33.07 37.54 -18.01
CA GLN A 50 33.40 36.63 -19.09
C GLN A 50 32.30 35.58 -19.30
N LYS A 51 31.73 35.04 -18.21
CA LYS A 51 30.63 34.07 -18.29
C LYS A 51 29.38 34.68 -18.89
N LEU A 52 29.03 35.91 -18.51
CA LEU A 52 27.92 36.65 -19.10
C LEU A 52 28.15 36.90 -20.59
N MET A 53 29.34 37.33 -21.00
CA MET A 53 29.67 37.63 -22.40
C MET A 53 29.71 36.39 -23.29
N THR A 54 30.13 35.24 -22.74
CA THR A 54 30.29 34.00 -23.51
C THR A 54 29.04 33.13 -23.55
N THR A 55 28.22 33.14 -22.49
CA THR A 55 27.06 32.24 -22.35
C THR A 55 25.72 32.96 -22.24
N GLY A 56 25.72 34.30 -22.13
CA GLY A 56 24.52 35.08 -21.85
C GLY A 56 23.96 34.89 -20.43
N SER A 57 24.68 34.19 -19.55
CA SER A 57 24.21 33.84 -18.20
C SER A 57 25.31 33.93 -17.14
N VAL A 58 24.91 34.22 -15.90
CA VAL A 58 25.79 34.19 -14.70
C VAL A 58 25.46 33.02 -13.75
N CYS A 59 24.52 32.15 -14.15
CA CYS A 59 24.14 30.96 -13.39
C CYS A 59 25.29 29.96 -13.29
N ASP A 60 25.32 29.13 -12.24
CA ASP A 60 26.29 28.03 -12.15
C ASP A 60 26.05 27.03 -13.28
N THR A 61 27.14 26.54 -13.90
CA THR A 61 27.05 25.49 -14.92
C THR A 61 26.76 24.15 -14.24
N GLU A 62 26.08 23.24 -14.96
CA GLU A 62 25.90 21.88 -14.48
C GLU A 62 27.27 21.27 -14.17
N ARG A 63 27.42 20.75 -12.95
CA ARG A 63 28.62 20.04 -12.54
C ARG A 63 28.49 18.61 -13.02
N SER A 64 29.48 18.10 -13.72
CA SER A 64 29.60 16.66 -13.93
C SER A 64 29.71 15.99 -12.56
N GLY A 65 28.64 15.34 -12.13
CA GLY A 65 28.63 14.55 -10.91
C GLY A 65 29.66 13.43 -10.97
N ARG A 66 29.98 12.84 -9.80
CA ARG A 66 30.85 11.67 -9.72
C ARG A 66 30.26 10.53 -10.57
N TYR A 67 31.05 10.00 -11.50
CA TYR A 67 30.67 8.84 -12.31
C TYR A 67 30.33 7.67 -11.37
N SER A 68 29.14 7.09 -11.52
CA SER A 68 28.67 5.99 -10.68
C SER A 68 29.09 4.69 -11.34
N SER A 69 30.14 4.03 -10.83
CA SER A 69 30.58 2.71 -11.34
C SER A 69 29.48 1.65 -11.25
N SER A 70 28.50 1.83 -10.37
CA SER A 70 27.32 0.98 -10.23
C SER A 70 26.25 1.17 -11.32
N ARG A 71 26.40 2.12 -12.24
CA ARG A 71 25.42 2.40 -13.32
C ARG A 71 26.12 2.51 -14.68
N SER A 72 27.13 1.66 -14.92
CA SER A 72 27.74 1.61 -16.26
C SER A 72 26.71 1.16 -17.30
N PRO A 73 26.89 1.53 -18.58
CA PRO A 73 26.02 1.06 -19.66
C PRO A 73 25.86 -0.46 -19.69
N GLU A 74 26.93 -1.23 -19.41
CA GLU A 74 26.85 -2.69 -19.38
C GLU A 74 25.94 -3.20 -18.25
N ILE A 75 26.03 -2.61 -17.05
CA ILE A 75 25.14 -2.97 -15.93
C ILE A 75 23.68 -2.61 -16.26
N VAL A 76 23.46 -1.47 -16.90
CA VAL A 76 22.12 -1.05 -17.33
C VAL A 76 21.55 -2.03 -18.35
N ASP A 77 22.36 -2.49 -19.31
CA ASP A 77 21.93 -3.44 -20.33
C ASP A 77 21.69 -4.85 -19.75
N ILE A 78 22.54 -5.35 -18.84
CA ILE A 78 22.30 -6.62 -18.12
C ILE A 78 20.98 -6.58 -17.36
N VAL A 79 20.74 -5.49 -16.60
CA VAL A 79 19.50 -5.32 -15.85
C VAL A 79 18.32 -5.16 -16.80
N ARG A 80 18.46 -4.40 -17.90
CA ARG A 80 17.40 -4.25 -18.90
C ARG A 80 17.05 -5.59 -19.54
N GLU A 81 18.03 -6.34 -20.01
CA GLU A 81 17.82 -7.63 -20.69
C GLU A 81 17.17 -8.64 -19.75
N MET A 82 17.67 -8.77 -18.51
CA MET A 82 17.08 -9.66 -17.50
C MET A 82 15.61 -9.33 -17.22
N PHE A 83 15.25 -8.05 -17.07
CA PHE A 83 13.87 -7.63 -16.82
C PHE A 83 13.00 -7.58 -18.09
N THR A 84 13.60 -7.57 -19.28
CA THR A 84 12.90 -7.71 -20.56
C THR A 84 12.57 -9.18 -20.86
N GLN A 85 13.49 -10.09 -20.55
CA GLN A 85 13.30 -11.54 -20.69
C GLN A 85 12.41 -12.13 -19.60
N SER A 86 12.50 -11.61 -18.37
CA SER A 86 11.69 -12.04 -17.23
C SER A 86 11.33 -10.84 -16.35
N SER A 87 10.27 -10.13 -16.75
CA SER A 87 9.67 -9.00 -16.02
C SER A 87 9.14 -9.37 -14.62
N GLU A 88 9.06 -10.66 -14.31
CA GLU A 88 8.58 -11.24 -13.05
C GLU A 88 9.70 -11.40 -12.00
N THR A 89 10.96 -11.16 -12.39
CA THR A 89 12.11 -11.35 -11.53
C THR A 89 12.10 -10.30 -10.41
N SER A 90 11.94 -10.73 -9.15
CA SER A 90 12.08 -9.81 -8.02
C SER A 90 13.48 -9.20 -7.97
N ILE A 91 13.63 -7.96 -7.48
CA ILE A 91 14.95 -7.31 -7.32
C ILE A 91 15.90 -8.17 -6.47
N ARG A 92 15.37 -8.92 -5.50
CA ARG A 92 16.16 -9.85 -4.69
C ARG A 92 16.64 -11.06 -5.49
N LYS A 93 15.79 -11.63 -6.35
CA LYS A 93 16.16 -12.73 -7.25
C LYS A 93 17.19 -12.24 -8.29
N ALA A 94 16.93 -11.10 -8.92
CA ALA A 94 17.84 -10.43 -9.83
C ALA A 94 19.22 -10.15 -9.21
N SER A 95 19.25 -9.81 -7.92
CA SER A 95 20.50 -9.62 -7.16
C SER A 95 21.29 -10.91 -6.98
N LEU A 96 20.60 -12.03 -6.75
CA LEU A 96 21.23 -13.36 -6.66
C LEU A 96 21.73 -13.84 -8.02
N ASP A 97 20.96 -13.63 -9.09
CA ASP A 97 21.26 -14.13 -10.42
C ASP A 97 22.38 -13.35 -11.12
N THR A 98 22.51 -12.04 -10.85
CA THR A 98 23.52 -11.17 -11.48
C THR A 98 24.74 -10.86 -10.59
N GLY A 99 24.68 -11.20 -9.30
CA GLY A 99 25.69 -10.80 -8.31
C GLY A 99 25.71 -9.30 -7.99
N LEU A 100 24.82 -8.50 -8.58
CA LEU A 100 24.69 -7.07 -8.30
C LEU A 100 23.93 -6.82 -7.00
N THR A 101 24.24 -5.73 -6.31
CA THR A 101 23.51 -5.37 -5.09
C THR A 101 22.07 -4.97 -5.40
N TYR A 102 21.16 -5.23 -4.44
CA TYR A 102 19.76 -4.79 -4.49
C TYR A 102 19.64 -3.29 -4.83
N TYR A 103 20.47 -2.45 -4.22
CA TYR A 103 20.44 -1.00 -4.43
C TYR A 103 20.81 -0.60 -5.86
N THR A 104 21.79 -1.29 -6.45
CA THR A 104 22.22 -1.07 -7.83
C THR A 104 21.07 -1.35 -8.79
N ILE A 105 20.46 -2.53 -8.70
CA ILE A 105 19.36 -2.94 -9.56
C ILE A 105 18.16 -2.00 -9.40
N HIS A 106 17.78 -1.68 -8.15
CA HIS A 106 16.68 -0.75 -7.87
C HIS A 106 16.94 0.66 -8.43
N SER A 107 18.18 1.15 -8.33
CA SER A 107 18.56 2.46 -8.85
C SER A 107 18.56 2.50 -10.37
N VAL A 108 19.03 1.44 -11.04
CA VAL A 108 18.99 1.31 -12.50
C VAL A 108 17.53 1.28 -12.99
N LEU A 109 16.68 0.45 -12.39
CA LEU A 109 15.26 0.36 -12.74
C LEU A 109 14.56 1.72 -12.61
N LYS A 110 14.81 2.46 -11.53
CA LYS A 110 14.09 3.72 -11.24
C LYS A 110 14.68 4.95 -11.95
N LYS A 111 16.01 5.06 -12.03
CA LYS A 111 16.70 6.29 -12.47
C LYS A 111 17.17 6.25 -13.92
N GLU A 112 17.55 5.07 -14.43
CA GLU A 112 18.07 4.93 -15.79
C GLU A 112 17.01 4.39 -16.75
N LEU A 113 16.25 3.36 -16.33
CA LEU A 113 15.20 2.74 -17.14
C LEU A 113 13.82 3.35 -16.93
N ASN A 114 13.64 4.15 -15.87
CA ASN A 114 12.37 4.80 -15.50
C ASN A 114 11.17 3.83 -15.39
N TYR A 115 11.42 2.57 -15.03
CA TYR A 115 10.38 1.58 -14.85
C TYR A 115 9.56 1.89 -13.58
N ARG A 116 8.27 1.55 -13.63
CA ARG A 116 7.34 1.68 -12.49
C ARG A 116 7.00 0.32 -11.94
N ALA A 117 6.89 0.23 -10.61
CA ALA A 117 6.42 -0.96 -9.95
C ALA A 117 4.91 -1.04 -10.12
N TRP A 118 4.44 -1.90 -11.03
CA TRP A 118 3.01 -2.14 -11.20
C TRP A 118 2.55 -3.26 -10.26
N LYS A 119 1.45 -3.01 -9.56
CA LYS A 119 0.73 -3.99 -8.75
C LYS A 119 -0.57 -4.33 -9.47
N PRO A 120 -0.71 -5.49 -10.12
CA PRO A 120 -2.00 -5.91 -10.61
C PRO A 120 -2.92 -6.20 -9.43
N HIS A 121 -4.05 -5.52 -9.41
CA HIS A 121 -5.11 -5.78 -8.46
C HIS A 121 -6.06 -6.78 -9.13
N LEU A 122 -6.02 -8.04 -8.69
CA LEU A 122 -7.04 -9.02 -9.05
C LEU A 122 -8.30 -8.71 -8.23
N VAL A 123 -9.07 -7.76 -8.72
CA VAL A 123 -10.43 -7.49 -8.24
C VAL A 123 -11.41 -8.35 -9.04
N GLN A 124 -12.49 -8.80 -8.41
CA GLN A 124 -13.61 -9.34 -9.17
C GLN A 124 -14.09 -8.27 -10.14
N GLN A 125 -14.45 -8.65 -11.37
CA GLN A 125 -15.02 -7.70 -12.33
C GLN A 125 -16.26 -7.08 -11.69
N ILE A 126 -16.17 -5.79 -11.39
CA ILE A 126 -17.29 -4.97 -10.92
C ILE A 126 -18.14 -4.71 -12.16
N PHE A 127 -19.39 -5.12 -12.10
CA PHE A 127 -20.36 -4.80 -13.14
C PHE A 127 -20.96 -3.42 -12.85
N PRO A 128 -21.42 -2.66 -13.86
CA PRO A 128 -22.00 -1.34 -13.64
C PRO A 128 -23.10 -1.33 -12.56
N GLU A 129 -23.91 -2.39 -12.47
CA GLU A 129 -24.98 -2.52 -11.48
C GLU A 129 -24.44 -2.66 -10.04
N ASP A 130 -23.20 -3.09 -9.85
CA ASP A 130 -22.59 -3.14 -8.53
C ASP A 130 -22.19 -1.76 -8.01
N CYS A 131 -21.88 -0.81 -8.90
CA CYS A 131 -21.46 0.52 -8.51
C CYS A 131 -22.56 1.23 -7.72
N ASP A 132 -23.80 1.16 -8.22
CA ASP A 132 -24.96 1.77 -7.57
C ASP A 132 -25.24 1.12 -6.20
N ILE A 133 -25.22 -0.21 -6.12
CA ILE A 133 -25.46 -0.95 -4.86
C ILE A 133 -24.35 -0.64 -3.83
N ARG A 134 -23.11 -0.52 -4.28
CA ARG A 134 -21.97 -0.18 -3.41
C ARG A 134 -22.05 1.26 -2.91
N MET A 135 -22.49 2.19 -3.78
CA MET A 135 -22.72 3.58 -3.42
C MET A 135 -23.85 3.70 -2.39
N GLU A 136 -25.00 3.08 -2.66
CA GLU A 136 -26.15 3.06 -1.73
C GLU A 136 -25.74 2.50 -0.37
N PHE A 137 -25.01 1.39 -0.35
CA PHE A 137 -24.45 0.85 0.90
C PHE A 137 -23.55 1.86 1.61
N SER A 138 -22.69 2.55 0.86
CA SER A 138 -21.77 3.53 1.43
C SER A 138 -22.50 4.74 2.02
N GLU A 139 -23.55 5.22 1.35
CA GLU A 139 -24.44 6.28 1.84
C GLU A 139 -25.19 5.87 3.11
N ILE A 140 -25.73 4.64 3.17
CA ILE A 140 -26.38 4.10 4.37
C ILE A 140 -25.39 4.09 5.54
N MET A 141 -24.16 3.61 5.32
CA MET A 141 -23.13 3.54 6.36
C MET A 141 -22.71 4.93 6.87
N PHE A 142 -22.68 5.95 6.00
CA PHE A 142 -22.42 7.32 6.42
C PHE A 142 -23.60 7.93 7.19
N GLY A 143 -24.84 7.67 6.78
CA GLY A 143 -26.02 8.08 7.55
C GLY A 143 -26.01 7.50 8.96
N TRP A 144 -25.69 6.20 9.11
CA TRP A 144 -25.53 5.60 10.42
C TRP A 144 -24.37 6.19 11.23
N LYS A 145 -23.29 6.59 10.57
CA LYS A 145 -22.13 7.21 11.23
C LYS A 145 -22.49 8.58 11.81
N ASP A 146 -23.33 9.35 11.12
CA ASP A 146 -23.76 10.67 11.57
C ASP A 146 -24.58 10.57 12.87
N ASP A 147 -25.44 9.55 12.97
CA ASP A 147 -26.21 9.27 14.20
C ASP A 147 -25.38 8.56 15.28
N TRP A 148 -24.35 7.80 14.88
CA TRP A 148 -23.52 7.01 15.78
C TRP A 148 -22.02 7.10 15.43
N PRO A 149 -21.29 8.04 16.06
CA PRO A 149 -19.89 8.32 15.74
C PRO A 149 -18.95 7.11 15.84
N GLU A 150 -19.21 6.21 16.81
CA GLU A 150 -18.44 5.01 17.11
C GLU A 150 -18.85 3.78 16.27
N LEU A 151 -19.72 3.94 15.27
CA LEU A 151 -20.21 2.86 14.40
C LEU A 151 -19.12 1.87 13.96
N PHE A 152 -18.05 2.38 13.36
CA PHE A 152 -16.97 1.55 12.80
C PHE A 152 -16.10 0.86 13.85
N ASP A 153 -16.13 1.33 15.09
CA ASP A 153 -15.45 0.69 16.23
C ASP A 153 -16.25 -0.51 16.75
N ASN A 154 -17.56 -0.53 16.51
CA ASN A 154 -18.49 -1.55 16.99
C ASN A 154 -18.96 -2.55 15.92
N ILE A 155 -18.45 -2.45 14.69
CA ILE A 155 -18.66 -3.50 13.68
C ILE A 155 -17.63 -4.62 13.88
N LEU A 156 -18.11 -5.84 14.07
CA LEU A 156 -17.33 -7.07 14.02
C LEU A 156 -17.17 -7.49 12.56
N TRP A 157 -16.04 -7.11 11.95
CA TRP A 157 -15.65 -7.51 10.61
C TRP A 157 -15.19 -8.96 10.64
N SER A 158 -15.82 -9.84 9.87
CA SER A 158 -15.44 -11.26 9.83
C SER A 158 -15.36 -11.82 8.41
N ASP A 159 -14.49 -12.80 8.22
CA ASP A 159 -14.27 -13.44 6.93
C ASP A 159 -13.50 -14.76 7.07
N GLU A 160 -13.40 -15.53 5.98
CA GLU A 160 -12.62 -16.75 5.86
C GLU A 160 -11.47 -16.64 4.86
N ALA A 161 -10.28 -17.11 5.24
CA ALA A 161 -9.14 -17.24 4.33
C ALA A 161 -8.63 -18.67 4.21
N ILE A 162 -8.18 -19.00 2.99
CA ILE A 162 -7.52 -20.26 2.69
C ILE A 162 -6.00 -20.07 2.70
N PHE A 163 -5.31 -20.95 3.44
CA PHE A 163 -3.86 -21.09 3.48
C PHE A 163 -3.45 -22.45 2.91
N HIS A 164 -2.51 -22.47 1.96
CA HIS A 164 -1.97 -23.70 1.36
C HIS A 164 -0.60 -24.06 1.95
N VAL A 165 -0.31 -25.35 2.06
CA VAL A 165 1.02 -25.86 2.44
C VAL A 165 2.02 -25.59 1.33
N GLY A 166 3.22 -25.10 1.65
CA GLY A 166 4.24 -24.77 0.65
C GLY A 166 4.12 -23.39 0.02
N GLY A 167 3.15 -22.58 0.49
CA GLY A 167 2.95 -21.21 0.03
C GLY A 167 2.04 -21.14 -1.18
N PHE A 168 0.95 -20.40 -1.04
CA PHE A 168 0.26 -19.86 -2.21
C PHE A 168 1.08 -18.67 -2.73
N VAL A 169 1.35 -18.59 -4.03
CA VAL A 169 1.81 -17.34 -4.64
C VAL A 169 0.70 -16.33 -4.40
N ASN A 170 0.92 -15.43 -3.45
CA ASN A 170 0.02 -14.33 -3.21
C ASN A 170 -0.03 -13.51 -4.49
N ARG A 171 -1.05 -13.71 -5.34
CA ARG A 171 -1.22 -13.00 -6.61
C ARG A 171 -1.26 -11.47 -6.42
N HIS A 172 -1.53 -11.01 -5.19
CA HIS A 172 -1.43 -9.61 -4.76
C HIS A 172 0.02 -9.09 -4.52
N ASN A 173 1.02 -9.97 -4.45
CA ASN A 173 2.44 -9.63 -4.29
C ASN A 173 3.27 -9.89 -5.56
N CYS A 174 2.64 -10.26 -6.68
CA CYS A 174 3.32 -10.36 -7.96
C CYS A 174 3.58 -8.93 -8.48
N HIS A 175 4.79 -8.44 -8.27
CA HIS A 175 5.28 -7.20 -8.87
C HIS A 175 5.75 -7.49 -10.29
N TYR A 176 5.20 -6.76 -11.26
CA TYR A 176 5.63 -6.83 -12.65
C TYR A 176 6.28 -5.51 -13.03
N TRP A 177 7.41 -5.60 -13.72
CA TRP A 177 8.10 -4.44 -14.28
C TRP A 177 7.99 -4.50 -15.80
N GLY A 178 7.20 -3.62 -16.41
CA GLY A 178 7.00 -3.59 -17.86
C GLY A 178 6.30 -2.31 -18.33
N ASP A 179 6.39 -2.03 -19.64
CA ASP A 179 5.85 -0.83 -20.29
C ASP A 179 4.38 -0.98 -20.74
N LYS A 180 3.83 -2.21 -20.75
CA LYS A 180 2.43 -2.53 -21.08
C LYS A 180 1.85 -3.63 -20.19
N ASP A 181 0.52 -3.68 -20.04
CA ASP A 181 -0.21 -4.74 -19.33
C ASP A 181 -0.01 -6.10 -20.03
N PRO A 182 0.55 -7.12 -19.35
CA PRO A 182 0.95 -8.39 -19.99
C PRO A 182 -0.21 -9.33 -20.33
N GLY A 183 -1.47 -9.05 -19.94
CA GLY A 183 -2.63 -9.83 -20.39
C GLY A 183 -2.57 -11.34 -20.10
N MET A 184 -1.85 -11.76 -19.06
CA MET A 184 -1.46 -13.16 -18.87
C MET A 184 -2.45 -13.95 -18.00
N LYS A 185 -2.71 -15.20 -18.41
CA LYS A 185 -3.50 -16.19 -17.66
C LYS A 185 -2.57 -17.05 -16.79
N ILE A 186 -2.79 -17.08 -15.48
CA ILE A 186 -1.99 -17.87 -14.53
C ILE A 186 -2.61 -19.25 -14.32
N GLU A 187 -1.83 -20.29 -14.57
CA GLU A 187 -2.22 -21.69 -14.31
C GLU A 187 -2.43 -21.94 -12.81
N LYS A 188 -3.52 -22.64 -12.51
CA LYS A 188 -3.97 -22.96 -11.15
C LYS A 188 -3.43 -24.35 -10.81
N MET A 189 -2.35 -24.45 -10.03
CA MET A 189 -1.87 -25.74 -9.54
C MET A 189 -2.93 -26.38 -8.62
N GLN A 190 -3.51 -27.48 -9.08
CA GLN A 190 -4.62 -28.17 -8.45
C GLN A 190 -4.04 -29.23 -7.49
N SER A 191 -4.40 -29.18 -6.20
CA SER A 191 -4.20 -30.22 -5.14
C SER A 191 -3.19 -30.03 -3.99
N GLN A 192 -2.77 -28.81 -3.62
CA GLN A 192 -2.07 -28.68 -2.32
C GLN A 192 -3.03 -28.76 -1.12
N PRO A 193 -2.64 -29.48 -0.03
CA PRO A 193 -3.36 -29.43 1.24
C PRO A 193 -3.54 -27.98 1.72
N LYS A 194 -4.70 -27.70 2.31
CA LYS A 194 -5.09 -26.36 2.70
C LYS A 194 -5.80 -26.33 4.05
N ILE A 195 -5.69 -25.19 4.72
CA ILE A 195 -6.39 -24.86 5.96
C ILE A 195 -7.28 -23.67 5.65
N VAL A 196 -8.57 -23.77 5.99
CA VAL A 196 -9.49 -22.64 5.94
C VAL A 196 -9.59 -22.08 7.36
N VAL A 197 -9.50 -20.76 7.49
CA VAL A 197 -9.46 -20.09 8.80
C VAL A 197 -10.48 -18.98 8.81
N TRP A 198 -11.30 -18.96 9.84
CA TRP A 198 -12.20 -17.85 10.15
C TRP A 198 -11.59 -16.94 11.21
N CYS A 199 -11.66 -15.63 10.98
CA CYS A 199 -11.35 -14.62 11.99
C CYS A 199 -12.39 -13.52 11.97
N GLY A 200 -12.52 -12.83 13.09
CA GLY A 200 -13.22 -11.56 13.14
C GLY A 200 -12.48 -10.55 14.02
N PHE A 201 -12.73 -9.26 13.80
CA PHE A 201 -12.24 -8.22 14.70
C PHE A 201 -13.07 -6.95 14.65
N THR A 202 -13.06 -6.23 15.76
CA THR A 202 -13.46 -4.82 15.87
C THR A 202 -12.21 -3.94 15.89
N SER A 203 -12.36 -2.63 16.08
CA SER A 203 -11.18 -1.75 16.20
C SER A 203 -10.32 -2.03 17.44
N THR A 204 -10.86 -2.78 18.43
CA THR A 204 -10.23 -3.02 19.73
C THR A 204 -10.04 -4.50 20.06
N LYS A 205 -10.87 -5.41 19.54
CA LYS A 205 -10.88 -6.82 19.92
C LYS A 205 -10.71 -7.71 18.70
N PHE A 206 -9.97 -8.80 18.86
CA PHE A 206 -9.78 -9.84 17.85
C PHE A 206 -10.41 -11.15 18.31
N ILE A 207 -10.99 -11.92 17.40
CA ILE A 207 -11.58 -13.24 17.65
C ILE A 207 -11.13 -14.25 16.58
N GLY A 208 -10.93 -15.49 17.03
CA GLY A 208 -10.24 -16.52 16.26
C GLY A 208 -8.73 -16.50 16.52
N PRO A 209 -7.92 -17.11 15.64
CA PRO A 209 -8.33 -17.86 14.44
C PRO A 209 -9.04 -19.17 14.77
N TYR A 210 -10.12 -19.47 14.06
CA TYR A 210 -10.80 -20.76 14.11
C TYR A 210 -10.53 -21.54 12.83
N VAL A 211 -9.94 -22.72 12.98
CA VAL A 211 -9.63 -23.61 11.86
C VAL A 211 -10.87 -24.38 11.44
N LEU A 212 -11.13 -24.38 10.14
CA LEU A 212 -12.26 -25.03 9.48
C LEU A 212 -11.71 -26.19 8.63
N HIS A 213 -11.76 -27.40 9.16
CA HIS A 213 -11.14 -28.58 8.55
C HIS A 213 -11.86 -29.12 7.31
N ASP A 214 -13.14 -28.76 7.11
CA ASP A 214 -13.96 -29.29 6.02
C ASP A 214 -14.63 -28.18 5.18
N THR A 215 -15.23 -28.57 4.06
CA THR A 215 -16.10 -27.69 3.24
C THR A 215 -17.18 -27.02 4.09
N MET A 216 -17.23 -25.70 3.98
CA MET A 216 -18.17 -24.87 4.71
C MET A 216 -19.55 -24.91 4.06
N ASN A 217 -20.57 -25.21 4.86
CA ASN A 217 -21.97 -25.10 4.52
C ASN A 217 -22.69 -24.32 5.63
N GLY A 218 -23.96 -23.97 5.41
CA GLY A 218 -24.70 -23.11 6.36
C GLY A 218 -24.82 -23.70 7.76
N GLU A 219 -24.99 -25.02 7.90
CA GLU A 219 -25.11 -25.67 9.22
C GLU A 219 -23.78 -25.63 9.99
N ARG A 220 -22.67 -25.88 9.31
CA ARG A 220 -21.33 -25.85 9.90
C ARG A 220 -20.92 -24.43 10.27
N TYR A 221 -21.24 -23.46 9.42
CA TYR A 221 -21.06 -22.05 9.72
C TYR A 221 -21.86 -21.66 10.95
N LEU A 222 -23.15 -22.04 11.03
CA LEU A 222 -23.97 -21.81 12.21
C LEU A 222 -23.42 -22.49 13.47
N LYS A 223 -22.89 -23.72 13.36
CA LYS A 223 -22.28 -24.43 14.47
C LYS A 223 -21.02 -23.70 14.97
N MET A 224 -20.18 -23.20 14.06
CA MET A 224 -19.03 -22.36 14.41
C MET A 224 -19.48 -21.09 15.13
N LEU A 225 -20.50 -20.38 14.60
CA LEU A 225 -21.05 -19.20 15.25
C LEU A 225 -21.53 -19.49 16.67
N LYS A 226 -22.32 -20.56 16.87
CA LYS A 226 -22.87 -20.92 18.19
C LYS A 226 -21.83 -21.41 19.19
N ASN A 227 -20.87 -22.20 18.75
CA ASN A 227 -20.00 -22.95 19.65
C ASN A 227 -18.64 -22.28 19.88
N LEU A 228 -18.18 -21.47 18.92
CA LEU A 228 -16.86 -20.83 18.98
C LEU A 228 -16.98 -19.31 19.12
N VAL A 229 -17.80 -18.68 18.28
CA VAL A 229 -17.88 -17.21 18.21
C VAL A 229 -18.74 -16.63 19.34
N TRP A 230 -20.00 -17.07 19.44
CA TRP A 230 -20.98 -16.54 20.40
C TRP A 230 -20.51 -16.58 21.85
N PRO A 231 -19.95 -17.70 22.38
CA PRO A 231 -19.53 -17.76 23.78
C PRO A 231 -18.46 -16.74 24.16
N VAL A 232 -17.69 -16.25 23.18
CA VAL A 232 -16.66 -15.23 23.39
C VAL A 232 -17.28 -13.83 23.29
N ILE A 233 -18.01 -13.54 22.21
CA ILE A 233 -18.53 -12.19 21.98
C ILE A 233 -19.69 -11.83 22.91
N SER A 234 -20.47 -12.81 23.38
CA SER A 234 -21.56 -12.57 24.35
C SER A 234 -21.06 -12.09 25.71
N GLN A 235 -19.75 -12.24 25.98
CA GLN A 235 -19.10 -11.75 27.21
C GLN A 235 -18.53 -10.33 27.05
N TRP A 236 -18.61 -9.75 25.85
CA TRP A 236 -18.10 -8.41 25.60
C TRP A 236 -19.03 -7.37 26.23
N SER A 237 -18.45 -6.39 26.92
CA SER A 237 -19.18 -5.31 27.57
C SER A 237 -20.05 -4.47 26.63
N ASN A 238 -19.72 -4.45 25.34
CA ASN A 238 -20.41 -3.70 24.28
C ASN A 238 -21.22 -4.61 23.35
N ILE A 239 -21.63 -5.80 23.78
CA ILE A 239 -22.40 -6.75 22.95
C ILE A 239 -23.70 -6.13 22.40
N ASP A 240 -24.39 -5.32 23.21
CA ASP A 240 -25.63 -4.65 22.80
C ASP A 240 -25.40 -3.62 21.70
N GLU A 241 -24.18 -3.09 21.56
CA GLU A 241 -23.81 -2.15 20.49
C GLU A 241 -23.20 -2.87 19.29
N LEU A 242 -22.83 -4.14 19.41
CA LEU A 242 -22.06 -4.83 18.38
C LEU A 242 -22.89 -5.09 17.11
N ILE A 243 -22.36 -4.68 15.95
CA ILE A 243 -22.90 -5.07 14.65
C ILE A 243 -22.10 -6.24 14.10
N PHE A 244 -22.76 -7.36 13.79
CA PHE A 244 -22.12 -8.50 13.15
C PHE A 244 -22.04 -8.30 11.63
N MET A 245 -20.86 -8.39 11.02
CA MET A 245 -20.70 -8.30 9.56
C MET A 245 -20.11 -9.60 9.00
N HIS A 246 -20.71 -10.08 7.90
CA HIS A 246 -20.16 -11.13 7.06
C HIS A 246 -20.48 -10.90 5.57
N ASP A 247 -19.73 -11.57 4.69
CA ASP A 247 -19.89 -11.41 3.25
C ASP A 247 -21.15 -12.16 2.70
N GLY A 248 -21.33 -12.09 1.38
CA GLY A 248 -22.45 -12.72 0.70
C GLY A 248 -22.29 -14.20 0.33
N ALA A 249 -21.32 -14.93 0.91
CA ALA A 249 -21.03 -16.32 0.54
C ALA A 249 -22.24 -17.26 0.76
N PRO A 250 -22.38 -18.35 -0.04
CA PRO A 250 -23.53 -19.26 0.08
C PRO A 250 -23.81 -19.82 1.48
N PRO A 251 -22.80 -20.20 2.30
CA PRO A 251 -23.04 -20.64 3.68
C PRO A 251 -23.69 -19.56 4.56
N HIS A 252 -23.33 -18.29 4.37
CA HIS A 252 -23.81 -17.15 5.15
C HIS A 252 -25.28 -16.85 4.86
N TYR A 253 -25.71 -17.14 3.64
CA TYR A 253 -27.07 -16.90 3.17
C TYR A 253 -28.12 -17.92 3.69
N ALA A 254 -27.68 -19.05 4.27
CA ALA A 254 -28.56 -20.11 4.74
C ALA A 254 -29.63 -19.57 5.72
N ARG A 255 -30.87 -20.03 5.57
CA ARG A 255 -32.01 -19.55 6.40
C ARG A 255 -31.76 -19.77 7.89
N THR A 256 -31.13 -20.89 8.26
CA THR A 256 -30.80 -21.20 9.65
C THR A 256 -29.79 -20.22 10.25
N VAL A 257 -28.82 -19.75 9.45
CA VAL A 257 -27.84 -18.74 9.84
C VAL A 257 -28.53 -17.39 10.04
N ARG A 258 -29.33 -16.95 9.06
CA ARG A 258 -30.03 -15.66 9.13
C ARG A 258 -31.02 -15.60 10.29
N ASN A 259 -31.83 -16.63 10.50
CA ASN A 259 -32.74 -16.71 11.65
C ASN A 259 -31.99 -16.63 12.99
N TRP A 260 -30.79 -17.21 13.07
CA TRP A 260 -29.97 -17.12 14.28
C TRP A 260 -29.41 -15.71 14.47
N LEU A 261 -28.94 -15.07 13.41
CA LEU A 261 -28.48 -13.67 13.45
C LEU A 261 -29.61 -12.72 13.81
N ASP A 262 -30.82 -12.88 13.26
CA ASP A 262 -31.99 -12.06 13.61
C ASP A 262 -32.35 -12.17 15.10
N ASN A 263 -32.16 -13.34 15.71
CA ASN A 263 -32.44 -13.56 17.13
C ASN A 263 -31.35 -13.01 18.06
N ASN A 264 -30.07 -13.05 17.65
CA ASN A 264 -28.94 -12.69 18.51
C ASN A 264 -28.40 -11.28 18.24
N PHE A 265 -28.67 -10.73 17.06
CA PHE A 265 -28.30 -9.39 16.61
C PHE A 265 -29.51 -8.70 15.95
N PRO A 266 -30.63 -8.50 16.66
CA PRO A 266 -31.84 -7.96 16.07
C PRO A 266 -31.56 -6.58 15.44
N LEU A 267 -31.75 -6.47 14.13
CA LEU A 267 -31.43 -5.28 13.30
C LEU A 267 -29.95 -4.86 13.30
N LYS A 268 -29.04 -5.64 13.89
CA LYS A 268 -27.62 -5.32 14.11
C LYS A 268 -26.68 -6.31 13.41
N TRP A 269 -27.02 -6.70 12.20
CA TRP A 269 -26.10 -7.47 11.37
C TRP A 269 -26.17 -7.06 9.89
N ILE A 270 -25.01 -7.13 9.24
CA ILE A 270 -24.80 -6.77 7.84
C ILE A 270 -24.43 -8.05 7.09
N GLY A 271 -25.19 -8.36 6.04
CA GLY A 271 -25.00 -9.58 5.27
C GLY A 271 -26.04 -9.74 4.19
N ARG A 272 -25.89 -10.73 3.32
CA ARG A 272 -26.80 -10.91 2.18
C ARG A 272 -28.23 -11.25 2.66
N ARG A 273 -29.20 -10.40 2.33
CA ARG A 273 -30.59 -10.44 2.84
C ARG A 273 -30.69 -10.31 4.37
N GLY A 274 -29.77 -9.57 4.98
CA GLY A 274 -29.92 -9.06 6.34
C GLY A 274 -30.65 -7.72 6.38
N PRO A 275 -30.83 -7.15 7.59
CA PRO A 275 -31.38 -5.81 7.80
C PRO A 275 -30.67 -4.76 6.92
N THR A 276 -29.35 -4.85 6.84
CA THR A 276 -28.53 -4.09 5.88
C THR A 276 -27.82 -5.08 4.97
N SER A 277 -28.05 -4.98 3.67
CA SER A 277 -27.47 -5.90 2.69
C SER A 277 -26.01 -5.56 2.40
N TRP A 278 -25.12 -6.54 2.56
CA TRP A 278 -23.73 -6.40 2.14
C TRP A 278 -23.65 -6.30 0.60
N PRO A 279 -22.93 -5.32 0.04
CA PRO A 279 -22.85 -5.14 -1.41
C PRO A 279 -22.09 -6.30 -2.05
N PRO A 280 -22.54 -6.80 -3.22
CA PRO A 280 -21.86 -7.87 -3.93
C PRO A 280 -20.43 -7.46 -4.29
N ARG A 281 -19.52 -8.45 -4.38
CA ARG A 281 -18.17 -8.30 -4.93
C ARG A 281 -17.37 -7.12 -4.32
N SER A 282 -17.48 -6.95 -3.00
CA SER A 282 -16.88 -5.82 -2.28
C SER A 282 -15.79 -6.21 -1.27
N PRO A 283 -14.77 -7.00 -1.66
CA PRO A 283 -13.66 -7.35 -0.77
C PRO A 283 -12.82 -6.12 -0.38
N ASP A 284 -12.86 -5.05 -1.17
CA ASP A 284 -12.18 -3.80 -0.87
C ASP A 284 -12.84 -2.99 0.24
N LEU A 285 -14.04 -3.38 0.70
CA LEU A 285 -14.77 -2.76 1.81
C LEU A 285 -14.64 -3.54 3.13
N THR A 286 -14.08 -4.75 3.14
CA THR A 286 -13.85 -5.53 4.36
C THR A 286 -12.38 -5.49 4.80
N PRO A 287 -12.09 -5.05 6.04
CA PRO A 287 -10.74 -5.08 6.61
C PRO A 287 -10.04 -6.44 6.59
N CYS A 288 -10.80 -7.53 6.62
CA CYS A 288 -10.23 -8.87 6.53
C CYS A 288 -9.53 -9.07 5.17
N ASP A 289 -10.22 -8.77 4.07
CA ASP A 289 -9.70 -8.96 2.71
C ASP A 289 -8.62 -7.95 2.34
N PHE A 290 -8.90 -6.65 2.49
CA PHE A 290 -7.96 -5.64 1.99
C PHE A 290 -6.69 -5.51 2.82
N PHE A 291 -6.67 -6.05 4.05
CA PHE A 291 -5.55 -5.93 4.97
C PHE A 291 -5.17 -7.25 5.66
N LEU A 292 -6.04 -7.80 6.52
CA LEU A 292 -5.66 -8.85 7.48
C LEU A 292 -5.04 -10.05 6.77
N TRP A 293 -5.70 -10.57 5.74
CA TRP A 293 -5.25 -11.78 5.04
C TRP A 293 -3.97 -11.55 4.25
N GLY A 294 -3.80 -10.37 3.66
CA GLY A 294 -2.56 -10.00 2.99
C GLY A 294 -1.37 -9.98 3.96
N TRP A 295 -1.54 -9.33 5.11
CA TRP A 295 -0.54 -9.28 6.16
C TRP A 295 -0.26 -10.66 6.77
N ALA A 296 -1.31 -11.39 7.16
CA ALA A 296 -1.18 -12.69 7.79
C ALA A 296 -0.47 -13.71 6.89
N LYS A 297 -0.82 -13.77 5.60
CA LYS A 297 -0.12 -14.62 4.62
C LYS A 297 1.36 -14.24 4.52
N ASN A 298 1.68 -12.95 4.49
CA ASN A 298 3.07 -12.50 4.44
C ASN A 298 3.85 -12.97 5.67
N GLU A 299 3.28 -12.89 6.87
CA GLU A 299 3.94 -13.31 8.11
C GLU A 299 4.02 -14.84 8.29
N VAL A 300 2.96 -15.56 7.90
CA VAL A 300 2.88 -17.02 7.99
C VAL A 300 3.92 -17.66 7.07
N TYR A 301 4.04 -17.17 5.83
CA TYR A 301 4.92 -17.80 4.84
C TYR A 301 6.39 -17.39 4.93
N LYS A 302 6.79 -16.50 5.85
CA LYS A 302 8.22 -16.22 6.14
C LYS A 302 9.02 -17.48 6.49
N THR A 303 8.39 -18.44 7.17
CA THR A 303 9.03 -19.69 7.61
C THR A 303 8.76 -20.85 6.65
N ASN A 304 8.03 -20.63 5.55
CA ASN A 304 7.71 -21.61 4.51
C ASN A 304 7.23 -22.99 5.06
N PRO A 305 6.14 -23.03 5.83
CA PRO A 305 5.65 -24.26 6.46
C PRO A 305 5.38 -25.37 5.42
N LYS A 306 5.89 -26.57 5.70
CA LYS A 306 5.87 -27.74 4.80
C LYS A 306 4.87 -28.81 5.18
N THR A 307 4.25 -28.70 6.35
CA THR A 307 3.21 -29.63 6.83
C THR A 307 1.97 -28.84 7.23
N LEU A 308 0.81 -29.50 7.28
CA LEU A 308 -0.43 -28.88 7.76
C LEU A 308 -0.29 -28.43 9.22
N THR A 309 0.27 -29.27 10.08
CA THR A 309 0.50 -28.96 11.50
C THR A 309 1.37 -27.72 11.68
N ALA A 310 2.52 -27.63 10.98
CA ALA A 310 3.39 -26.47 11.07
C ALA A 310 2.75 -25.20 10.49
N LEU A 311 1.89 -25.35 9.46
CA LEU A 311 1.13 -24.24 8.90
C LEU A 311 0.10 -23.73 9.92
N GLU A 312 -0.65 -24.64 10.56
CA GLU A 312 -1.66 -24.33 11.57
C GLU A 312 -1.04 -23.61 12.77
N GLU A 313 0.01 -24.19 13.36
CA GLU A 313 0.76 -23.58 14.48
C GLU A 313 1.26 -22.18 14.14
N ARG A 314 1.76 -22.00 12.90
CA ARG A 314 2.24 -20.70 12.43
C ARG A 314 1.10 -19.70 12.25
N ILE A 315 -0.05 -20.13 11.74
CA ILE A 315 -1.24 -19.28 11.61
C ILE A 315 -1.69 -18.80 12.99
N HIS A 316 -1.83 -19.70 13.97
CA HIS A 316 -2.17 -19.34 15.35
C HIS A 316 -1.17 -18.35 15.93
N THR A 317 0.13 -18.61 15.76
CA THR A 317 1.20 -17.73 16.25
C THR A 317 1.08 -16.31 15.66
N VAL A 318 0.80 -16.19 14.35
CA VAL A 318 0.70 -14.88 13.69
C VAL A 318 -0.59 -14.15 14.08
N LEU A 319 -1.73 -14.83 13.99
CA LEU A 319 -3.04 -14.18 14.19
C LEU A 319 -3.34 -13.87 15.65
N ASN A 320 -2.84 -14.67 16.61
CA ASN A 320 -2.95 -14.34 18.03
C ASN A 320 -2.11 -13.12 18.44
N ASN A 321 -1.15 -12.71 17.60
CA ASN A 321 -0.25 -11.58 17.86
C ASN A 321 -0.49 -10.40 16.89
N VAL A 322 -1.70 -10.27 16.35
CA VAL A 322 -2.07 -9.10 15.54
C VAL A 322 -1.96 -7.83 16.42
N PRO A 323 -1.15 -6.83 16.03
CA PRO A 323 -1.04 -5.60 16.79
C PRO A 323 -2.37 -4.85 16.85
N GLN A 324 -2.76 -4.34 18.03
CA GLN A 324 -4.01 -3.60 18.20
C GLN A 324 -4.11 -2.38 17.27
N GLN A 325 -2.99 -1.69 17.03
CA GLN A 325 -2.93 -0.56 16.10
C GLN A 325 -3.33 -0.95 14.67
N PHE A 326 -3.08 -2.19 14.26
CA PHE A 326 -3.47 -2.67 12.92
C PHE A 326 -4.98 -2.81 12.81
N LEU A 327 -5.65 -3.28 13.86
CA LEU A 327 -7.11 -3.37 13.91
C LEU A 327 -7.72 -1.97 13.74
N LYS A 328 -7.31 -1.03 14.61
CA LYS A 328 -7.79 0.37 14.59
C LYS A 328 -7.53 1.08 13.25
N ASN A 329 -6.32 0.94 12.69
CA ASN A 329 -6.00 1.57 11.41
C ASN A 329 -6.83 0.98 10.26
N SER A 330 -7.09 -0.33 10.30
CA SER A 330 -7.83 -1.00 9.24
C SER A 330 -9.32 -0.65 9.29
N THR A 331 -9.93 -0.61 10.49
CA THR A 331 -11.32 -0.17 10.65
C THR A 331 -11.51 1.29 10.25
N ASN A 332 -10.57 2.18 10.62
CA ASN A 332 -10.62 3.59 10.19
C ASN A 332 -10.52 3.74 8.67
N ASN A 333 -9.75 2.89 8.00
CA ASN A 333 -9.59 2.93 6.55
C ASN A 333 -10.86 2.51 5.79
N VAL A 334 -11.81 1.82 6.44
CA VAL A 334 -13.12 1.51 5.84
C VAL A 334 -13.84 2.80 5.43
N GLN A 335 -13.85 3.82 6.28
CA GLN A 335 -14.51 5.10 5.98
C GLN A 335 -13.93 5.75 4.72
N VAL A 336 -12.61 5.76 4.57
CA VAL A 336 -11.92 6.28 3.38
C VAL A 336 -12.31 5.49 2.13
N ARG A 337 -12.52 4.18 2.25
CA ARG A 337 -12.89 3.29 1.14
C ARG A 337 -14.35 3.44 0.74
N LEU A 338 -15.26 3.60 1.71
CA LEU A 338 -16.66 3.94 1.46
C LEU A 338 -16.78 5.28 0.74
N GLN A 339 -16.03 6.30 1.18
CA GLN A 339 -16.04 7.61 0.51
C GLN A 339 -15.59 7.48 -0.96
N LYS A 340 -14.55 6.70 -1.23
CA LYS A 340 -14.11 6.43 -2.62
C LYS A 340 -15.18 5.71 -3.45
N SER A 341 -16.05 4.91 -2.82
CA SER A 341 -17.15 4.27 -3.55
C SER A 341 -18.23 5.28 -3.97
N ILE A 342 -18.33 6.40 -3.27
CA ILE A 342 -19.24 7.51 -3.61
C ILE A 342 -18.59 8.43 -4.66
N ASP A 343 -17.29 8.69 -4.54
CA ASP A 343 -16.57 9.64 -5.39
C ASP A 343 -16.31 9.12 -6.82
N ASN A 344 -16.11 7.80 -7.01
CA ASN A 344 -15.68 7.19 -8.28
C ASN A 344 -16.82 6.90 -9.27
N LYS A 345 -17.69 7.88 -9.54
CA LYS A 345 -18.78 7.78 -10.53
C LYS A 345 -18.30 7.37 -11.93
#